data_AF-A0A6G3S8I7-F1
#
_entry.id   AF-A0A6G3S8I7-F1
#
_cell.length_a   1.000
_cell.length_b   1.000
_cell.length_c   1.000
_cell.angle_alpha   90.00
_cell.angle_beta   90.00
_cell.angle_gamma   90.00
#
_symmetry.space_group_name_H-M   'P 1'
#
loop_
_entity.id
_entity.type
_entity.pdbx_description
1 polymer ?
#
loop_
_entity_poly.entity_id
_entity_poly.type
_entity_poly.pdbx_seq_one_letter_code
_entity_poly.pdbx_strand_id
1 'polypeptide(L)'
;HPFRPTLAALRARLPRLAEEADRAGRPVPAFAPRIQVAVGSVPDTEDRPLGHGSIEQIRADVETLAELGATHILFDTYPGDPAARGSAEDDRRVLELIASGLQDI
;
A
#
# COMPACT_ATOMS: atom_id res chain seq x y z
N HIS A 1 4.68 -9.07 -5.78
CA HIS A 1 3.77 -8.02 -5.28
C HIS A 1 3.65 -6.93 -6.33
N PRO A 2 2.44 -6.38 -6.58
CA PRO A 2 2.27 -5.26 -7.52
C PRO A 2 3.08 -4.05 -7.05
N PHE A 3 3.68 -3.32 -7.99
CA PHE A 3 4.35 -2.05 -7.73
C PHE A 3 3.33 -0.92 -7.94
N ARG A 4 3.15 -0.05 -6.93
CA ARG A 4 2.18 1.07 -6.95
C ARG A 4 0.74 0.67 -7.31
N PRO A 5 0.11 -0.26 -6.56
CA PRO A 5 -1.28 -0.62 -6.85
C PRO A 5 -2.23 0.56 -6.59
N THR A 6 -3.25 0.71 -7.44
CA THR A 6 -4.41 1.57 -7.16
C THR A 6 -5.50 0.77 -6.47
N LEU A 7 -6.41 1.46 -5.78
CA LEU A 7 -7.56 0.80 -5.13
C LEU A 7 -8.44 0.06 -6.15
N ALA A 8 -8.72 0.71 -7.29
CA ALA A 8 -9.49 0.10 -8.37
C ALA A 8 -8.84 -1.20 -8.87
N ALA A 9 -7.51 -1.20 -9.05
CA ALA A 9 -6.79 -2.40 -9.46
C ALA A 9 -6.86 -3.52 -8.42
N LEU A 10 -6.80 -3.21 -7.12
CA LEU A 10 -6.92 -4.23 -6.07
C LEU A 10 -8.32 -4.83 -6.02
N ARG A 11 -9.36 -3.99 -6.05
CA ARG A 11 -10.76 -4.44 -6.06
C ARG A 11 -11.07 -5.37 -7.24
N ALA A 12 -10.48 -5.11 -8.41
CA ALA A 12 -10.64 -5.97 -9.57
C ALA A 12 -9.83 -7.29 -9.49
N ARG A 13 -8.73 -7.34 -8.73
CA ARG A 13 -7.77 -8.47 -8.75
C ARG A 13 -7.94 -9.44 -7.57
N LEU A 14 -8.34 -8.96 -6.40
CA LEU A 14 -8.50 -9.82 -5.22
C LEU A 14 -9.58 -10.90 -5.40
N PRO A 15 -10.76 -10.63 -5.98
CA PRO A 15 -11.74 -11.69 -6.26
C PRO A 15 -11.19 -12.77 -7.17
N ARG A 16 -10.41 -12.38 -8.20
CA ARG A 16 -9.76 -13.32 -9.10
C ARG A 16 -8.77 -14.23 -8.37
N LEU A 17 -8.02 -13.72 -7.39
CA LEU A 17 -7.14 -14.55 -6.58
C LEU A 17 -7.92 -15.62 -5.80
N ALA A 18 -9.10 -15.25 -5.25
CA ALA A 18 -9.96 -16.20 -4.55
C ALA A 18 -10.53 -17.26 -5.51
N GLU A 19 -10.99 -16.86 -6.70
CA GLU A 19 -11.48 -17.79 -7.74
C GLU A 19 -10.40 -18.78 -8.20
N GLU A 20 -9.16 -18.34 -8.38
CA GLU A 20 -8.06 -19.22 -8.77
C GLU A 20 -7.67 -20.17 -7.62
N ALA A 21 -7.73 -19.73 -6.37
CA ALA A 21 -7.50 -20.59 -5.21
C ALA A 21 -8.58 -21.68 -5.11
N ASP A 22 -9.85 -21.31 -5.31
CA ASP A 22 -10.98 -22.25 -5.35
C ASP A 22 -10.82 -23.28 -6.47
N ARG A 23 -10.52 -22.83 -7.70
CA ARG A 23 -10.27 -23.73 -8.85
C ARG A 23 -9.11 -24.69 -8.60
N ALA A 24 -8.09 -24.24 -7.88
CA ALA A 24 -6.95 -25.06 -7.51
C ALA A 24 -7.23 -25.99 -6.30
N GLY A 25 -8.38 -25.87 -5.64
CA GLY A 25 -8.70 -26.60 -4.41
C GLY A 25 -7.77 -26.23 -3.25
N ARG A 26 -7.32 -24.97 -3.19
CA ARG A 26 -6.35 -24.47 -2.22
C ARG A 26 -6.93 -23.33 -1.37
N PRO A 27 -6.47 -23.13 -0.12
CA PRO A 27 -6.85 -21.96 0.66
C PRO A 27 -6.44 -20.67 -0.04
N VAL A 28 -7.27 -19.62 0.09
CA VAL A 28 -6.93 -18.27 -0.39
C VAL A 28 -5.72 -17.77 0.39
N PRO A 29 -4.64 -17.31 -0.27
CA PRO A 29 -3.49 -16.73 0.42
C PRO A 29 -3.89 -15.48 1.22
N ALA A 30 -3.27 -15.28 2.38
CA ALA A 30 -3.46 -14.06 3.15
C ALA A 30 -3.05 -12.82 2.34
N PHE A 31 -3.86 -11.76 2.41
CA PHE A 31 -3.54 -10.50 1.78
C PHE A 31 -2.57 -9.71 2.67
N ALA A 32 -1.35 -9.49 2.17
CA ALA A 32 -0.32 -8.72 2.85
C ALA A 32 0.44 -7.85 1.82
N PRO A 33 -0.10 -6.69 1.43
CA PRO A 33 0.50 -5.86 0.39
C PRO A 33 1.78 -5.16 0.85
N ARG A 34 2.71 -5.00 -0.11
CA ARG A 34 3.82 -4.05 -0.02
C ARG A 34 3.40 -2.76 -0.73
N ILE A 35 3.39 -1.65 -0.01
CA ILE A 35 2.92 -0.35 -0.47
C ILE A 35 4.12 0.59 -0.56
N GLN A 36 4.41 1.08 -1.75
CA GLN A 36 5.37 2.17 -1.90
C GLN A 36 4.78 3.42 -1.26
N VAL A 37 5.58 4.14 -0.48
CA VAL A 37 5.16 5.38 0.16
C VAL A 37 5.82 6.59 -0.48
N ALA A 38 5.01 7.61 -0.75
CA ALA A 38 5.47 8.91 -1.25
C ALA A 38 4.61 10.01 -0.62
N VAL A 39 5.10 10.60 0.47
CA VAL A 39 4.39 11.66 1.18
C VAL A 39 4.51 12.97 0.40
N GLY A 40 3.39 13.62 0.12
CA GLY A 40 3.36 14.88 -0.61
C GLY A 40 1.97 15.31 -1.01
N SER A 41 1.86 16.44 -1.72
CA SER A 41 0.58 16.90 -2.26
C SER A 41 0.24 16.12 -3.53
N VAL A 42 -0.71 15.18 -3.43
CA VAL A 42 -1.20 14.37 -4.55
C VAL A 42 -2.73 14.45 -4.59
N PRO A 43 -3.35 14.77 -5.74
CA PRO A 43 -4.81 14.75 -5.87
C PRO A 43 -5.40 13.39 -5.55
N ASP A 44 -6.48 13.36 -4.76
CA ASP A 44 -7.18 12.11 -4.44
C ASP A 44 -8.04 11.67 -5.63
N THR A 45 -7.51 10.75 -6.42
CA THR A 45 -8.16 10.23 -7.62
C THR A 45 -8.10 8.71 -7.61
N GLU A 46 -8.98 8.04 -8.36
CA GLU A 46 -9.00 6.57 -8.41
C GLU A 46 -7.71 5.95 -8.95
N ASP A 47 -6.95 6.73 -9.74
CA ASP A 47 -5.67 6.33 -10.32
C ASP A 47 -4.48 6.64 -9.40
N ARG A 48 -4.71 7.27 -8.24
CA ARG A 48 -3.67 7.52 -7.24
C ARG A 48 -3.16 6.18 -6.71
N PRO A 49 -1.84 5.92 -6.74
CA PRO A 49 -1.29 4.76 -6.06
C PRO A 49 -1.57 4.84 -4.56
N LEU A 50 -1.99 3.73 -3.97
CA LEU A 50 -2.10 3.63 -2.51
C LEU A 50 -0.73 3.89 -1.88
N GLY A 51 -0.70 4.62 -0.76
CA GLY A 51 0.52 5.05 -0.08
C GLY A 51 1.13 6.35 -0.61
N HIS A 52 0.53 6.98 -1.62
CA HIS A 52 0.99 8.26 -2.17
C HIS A 52 0.02 9.39 -1.79
N GLY A 53 0.52 10.47 -1.22
CA GLY A 53 -0.32 11.61 -0.84
C GLY A 53 0.00 12.18 0.55
N SER A 54 -0.96 12.91 1.11
CA SER A 54 -0.89 13.40 2.48
C SER A 54 -0.96 12.23 3.47
N ILE A 55 -0.63 12.51 4.73
CA ILE A 55 -0.70 11.49 5.80
C ILE A 55 -2.14 11.02 6.01
N GLU A 56 -3.12 11.90 5.87
CA GLU A 56 -4.54 11.58 5.96
C GLU A 56 -4.99 10.65 4.82
N GLN A 57 -4.50 10.89 3.60
CA GLN A 57 -4.75 10.00 2.46
C GLN A 57 -4.13 8.62 2.69
N ILE A 58 -2.89 8.56 3.18
CA ILE A 58 -2.20 7.30 3.48
C ILE A 58 -2.89 6.55 4.62
N ARG A 59 -3.42 7.24 5.63
CA ARG A 59 -4.25 6.66 6.69
C ARG A 59 -5.51 6.02 6.12
N ALA A 60 -6.25 6.75 5.28
CA ALA A 60 -7.45 6.21 4.63
C ALA A 60 -7.13 5.00 3.73
N ASP A 61 -5.96 4.99 3.07
CA ASP A 61 -5.49 3.85 2.31
C ASP A 61 -5.27 2.61 3.20
N VAL A 62 -4.68 2.79 4.39
CA VAL A 62 -4.47 1.70 5.37
C VAL A 62 -5.79 1.11 5.85
N GLU A 63 -6.74 1.97 6.22
CA GLU A 63 -8.10 1.56 6.63
C GLU A 63 -8.78 0.76 5.50
N THR A 64 -8.72 1.29 4.28
CA THR A 64 -9.27 0.61 3.10
C THR A 64 -8.61 -0.75 2.84
N LEU A 65 -7.28 -0.84 3.00
CA LEU A 65 -6.56 -2.10 2.86
C LEU A 65 -6.97 -3.12 3.94
N ALA A 66 -7.18 -2.68 5.18
CA ALA A 66 -7.69 -3.51 6.26
C ALA A 66 -9.11 -4.03 5.95
N GLU A 67 -10.00 -3.18 5.43
CA GLU A 67 -11.35 -3.58 4.98
C GLU A 67 -11.32 -4.61 3.84
N LEU A 68 -10.31 -4.53 2.96
CA LEU A 68 -10.06 -5.53 1.92
C LEU A 68 -9.43 -6.83 2.45
N GLY A 69 -9.23 -6.95 3.76
CA GLY A 69 -8.72 -8.15 4.42
C GLY A 69 -7.19 -8.20 4.52
N ALA A 70 -6.50 -7.06 4.41
CA ALA A 70 -5.06 -7.03 4.64
C ALA A 70 -4.74 -7.40 6.09
N THR A 71 -3.89 -8.40 6.28
CA THR A 71 -3.43 -8.82 7.61
C THR A 71 -2.22 -8.03 8.08
N HIS A 72 -1.39 -7.59 7.13
CA HIS A 72 -0.16 -6.83 7.34
C HIS A 72 0.06 -5.91 6.15
N ILE A 73 0.62 -4.73 6.38
CA ILE A 73 1.02 -3.80 5.32
C ILE A 73 2.51 -3.51 5.50
N LEU A 74 3.30 -3.73 4.45
CA LEU A 74 4.72 -3.36 4.41
C LEU A 74 4.88 -2.03 3.69
N PHE A 75 5.34 -1.00 4.40
CA PHE A 75 5.71 0.28 3.78
C PHE A 75 7.10 0.19 3.15
N ASP A 76 7.21 0.69 1.92
CA ASP A 76 8.41 0.65 1.09
C ASP A 76 8.78 2.07 0.64
N THR A 77 9.93 2.57 1.09
CA THR A 77 10.41 3.91 0.74
C THR A 77 11.20 3.96 -0.56
N TYR A 78 11.46 2.80 -1.20
CA TYR A 78 12.22 2.77 -2.45
C TYR A 78 11.44 3.42 -3.59
N PRO A 79 11.94 4.50 -4.24
CA PRO A 79 11.18 5.29 -5.21
C PRO A 79 11.02 4.61 -6.59
N GLY A 80 11.58 3.41 -6.79
CA GLY A 80 11.55 2.71 -8.07
C GLY A 80 12.78 2.96 -8.94
N ASP A 81 13.55 4.02 -8.65
CA ASP A 81 14.79 4.38 -9.33
C ASP A 81 15.95 4.45 -8.31
N PRO A 82 17.03 3.66 -8.48
CA PRO A 82 18.19 3.73 -7.59
C PRO A 82 18.84 5.11 -7.54
N ALA A 83 18.80 5.89 -8.62
CA ALA A 83 19.40 7.22 -8.68
C ALA A 83 18.59 8.26 -7.87
N ALA A 84 17.30 8.01 -7.67
CA ALA A 84 16.41 8.85 -6.87
C ALA A 84 16.36 8.43 -5.38
N ARG A 85 17.12 7.40 -4.99
CA ARG A 85 17.08 6.87 -3.63
C ARG A 85 17.72 7.86 -2.65
N GLY A 86 16.99 8.18 -1.59
CA GLY A 86 17.51 8.97 -0.47
C GLY A 86 18.49 8.18 0.40
N SER A 87 18.95 8.82 1.48
CA SER A 87 19.72 8.14 2.52
C SER A 87 18.80 7.25 3.38
N ALA A 88 19.40 6.32 4.14
CA ALA A 88 18.65 5.56 5.15
C ALA A 88 17.99 6.45 6.21
N GLU A 89 18.55 7.63 6.46
CA GLU A 89 17.96 8.61 7.37
C GLU A 89 16.73 9.27 6.75
N ASP A 90 16.72 9.54 5.45
CA ASP A 90 15.54 10.05 4.75
C ASP A 90 14.41 9.01 4.75
N ASP A 91 14.75 7.73 4.48
CA ASP A 91 13.83 6.60 4.59
C ASP A 91 13.22 6.54 6.00
N ARG A 92 14.05 6.65 7.03
CA ARG A 92 13.61 6.60 8.43
C ARG A 92 12.67 7.75 8.79
N ARG A 93 12.96 8.98 8.38
CA ARG A 93 12.07 10.13 8.63
C ARG A 93 10.70 9.96 8.00
N VAL A 94 10.63 9.42 6.78
CA VAL A 94 9.35 9.12 6.12
C VAL A 94 8.55 8.08 6.91
N LEU A 95 9.22 7.00 7.36
CA LEU A 95 8.56 5.96 8.15
C LEU A 95 8.11 6.46 9.53
N GLU A 96 8.91 7.28 10.21
CA GLU A 96 8.55 7.90 11.50
C GLU A 96 7.35 8.85 11.34
N LEU A 97 7.28 9.61 10.24
CA LEU A 97 6.15 10.48 9.94
C LEU A 97 4.86 9.67 9.70
N ILE A 98 4.94 8.60 8.90
CA ILE A 98 3.80 7.72 8.65
C ILE A 98 3.37 7.03 9.95
N ALA A 99 4.31 6.46 10.72
CA ALA A 99 4.00 5.78 11.97
C ALA A 99 3.29 6.71 12.97
N SER A 100 3.75 7.97 13.08
CA SER A 100 3.09 8.99 13.91
C SER A 100 1.70 9.32 13.36
N GLY A 101 1.59 9.43 12.05
CA GLY A 101 0.37 9.68 11.31
C GLY A 101 -0.66 8.57 11.30
N LEU A 102 -0.33 7.36 11.78
CA LEU A 102 -1.20 6.18 11.87
C LEU A 102 -1.48 5.75 13.31
N GLN A 103 -1.09 6.55 14.31
CA GLN A 103 -1.49 6.31 15.69
C GLN A 103 -3.01 6.20 15.76
N ASP A 104 -3.52 5.22 16.52
CA ASP A 104 -4.95 4.96 16.78
C ASP A 104 -5.76 4.25 15.66
N ILE A 105 -5.10 3.53 14.74
CA ILE A 105 -5.75 2.57 13.81
C ILE A 105 -5.70 1.15 14.38
#